data_AF-A0A7X7MS59-F1
#
_entry.id   AF-A0A7X7MS59-F1
#
_cell.length_a   1.000
_cell.length_b   1.000
_cell.length_c   1.000
_cell.angle_alpha   90.00
_cell.angle_beta   90.00
_cell.angle_gamma   90.00
#
_symmetry.space_group_name_H-M   'P 1'
#
loop_
_entity.id
_entity.type
_entity.pdbx_description
1 polymer ?
#
loop_
_entity_poly.entity_id
_entity_poly.type
_entity_poly.pdbx_seq_one_letter_code
_entity_poly.pdbx_strand_id
1 'polypeptide(L)'
;DKTQEWAENNYWHQPVERQVATLVADNAFWADYAMHDARTPFLSKALLEATSSFTEMMLALAVLQVPFKAGAHAEKSEGAAYTLTAASPVLFFHREIRESARAAAAGSVLVAQRFFRADDRARFENNERFDKWVFDEFLPQVVYGTHVVLTNPTGERQALNALLQIPVGAIAVSAGAVAKGVYLVLEPYATQTLEYFFTFPATGRFAHYPVTLAKEGRVVGAAEPFTFNVVERLRRADTESWAWLSQNGTPEQVLAFLNAANLHRLDLNEIAWRMKDKAFFKTVIGVLEARHVYHGTLWSYGILHNETAVIRPFLQHSPFAAQCGLWLESPLLSLNPVERFDYQHLEYAPLVNPRAHQVGAHRTILNPAFLRQYQRFMTVLRYKSRLSAADTLAVAYYLALQDRVAEALETFGRVKRDEVAERLQYDYLAAYLAFYTGDLEQARALAKAHADEGVARWRERFAQVLAQLDEIAGAERGAVPVNAESRDQAQGALAATEPALELLVEAGRIRLDTRNVAEVTLNFYPMDIELLFSRNPFLQ
;
A
#
# COMPACT_ATOMS: atom_id res chain seq x y z
N ASP A 1 25.54 -0.25 19.99
CA ASP A 1 24.42 0.05 19.06
C ASP A 1 23.64 -1.20 18.68
N LYS A 2 22.35 -1.04 18.40
CA LYS A 2 21.52 -2.12 17.83
C LYS A 2 21.54 -2.00 16.32
N THR A 3 21.78 -3.11 15.64
CA THR A 3 21.68 -3.16 14.17
C THR A 3 20.31 -2.77 13.70
N GLN A 4 20.27 -1.83 12.76
CA GLN A 4 19.05 -1.41 12.07
C GLN A 4 18.98 -2.08 10.70
N GLU A 5 17.75 -2.39 10.28
CA GLU A 5 17.41 -2.91 8.96
C GLU A 5 16.78 -1.79 8.16
N TRP A 6 17.26 -1.59 6.94
CA TRP A 6 16.85 -0.51 6.06
C TRP A 6 16.32 -1.08 4.76
N ALA A 7 15.12 -0.63 4.40
CA ALA A 7 14.49 -0.86 3.11
C ALA A 7 14.30 0.50 2.44
N GLU A 8 14.38 0.52 1.12
CA GLU A 8 13.97 1.69 0.36
C GLU A 8 12.45 1.89 0.49
N ASN A 9 12.04 3.10 0.87
CA ASN A 9 10.64 3.46 1.07
C ASN A 9 10.33 4.89 0.60
N ASN A 10 9.13 5.08 0.02
CA ASN A 10 8.63 6.42 -0.35
C ASN A 10 7.59 6.93 0.66
N TYR A 11 7.09 6.05 1.52
CA TYR A 11 6.06 6.34 2.51
C TYR A 11 6.53 5.90 3.89
N TRP A 12 6.15 6.69 4.91
CA TRP A 12 6.56 6.47 6.30
C TRP A 12 6.27 5.04 6.75
N HIS A 13 7.34 4.28 7.02
CA HIS A 13 7.28 2.90 7.50
C HIS A 13 6.45 1.95 6.62
N GLN A 14 6.37 2.21 5.31
CA GLN A 14 5.71 1.31 4.37
C GLN A 14 6.72 0.63 3.44
N PRO A 15 6.83 -0.70 3.47
CA PRO A 15 7.60 -1.44 2.47
C PRO A 15 6.96 -1.26 1.09
N VAL A 16 7.76 -1.42 0.03
CA VAL A 16 7.33 -1.18 -1.37
C VAL A 16 6.05 -1.94 -1.75
N GLU A 17 5.90 -3.16 -1.25
CA GLU A 17 4.72 -4.02 -1.47
C GLU A 17 3.39 -3.43 -0.96
N ARG A 18 3.44 -2.42 -0.08
CA ARG A 18 2.25 -1.70 0.43
C ARG A 18 2.05 -0.33 -0.21
N GLN A 19 2.94 0.10 -1.09
CA GLN A 19 2.89 1.40 -1.78
C GLN A 19 2.07 1.29 -3.07
N VAL A 20 0.85 0.82 -2.95
CA VAL A 20 -0.08 0.64 -4.07
C VAL A 20 -1.01 1.86 -4.22
N ALA A 21 -1.66 2.01 -5.37
CA ALA A 21 -2.55 3.15 -5.66
C ALA A 21 -3.67 3.33 -4.61
N THR A 22 -4.07 2.26 -3.93
CA THR A 22 -5.08 2.30 -2.86
C THR A 22 -4.53 2.80 -1.52
N LEU A 23 -3.27 3.24 -1.43
CA LEU A 23 -2.69 3.79 -0.21
C LEU A 23 -3.27 5.17 0.15
N VAL A 24 -3.61 5.97 -0.87
CA VAL A 24 -4.36 7.24 -0.78
C VAL A 24 -5.38 7.22 -1.90
N ALA A 25 -6.64 7.05 -1.57
CA ALA A 25 -7.69 6.90 -2.58
C ALA A 25 -8.29 8.26 -2.96
N ASP A 26 -8.67 8.44 -4.22
CA ASP A 26 -9.38 9.63 -4.67
C ASP A 26 -10.76 9.71 -3.99
N ASN A 27 -11.07 10.85 -3.36
CA ASN A 27 -12.33 11.08 -2.64
C ASN A 27 -12.71 12.58 -2.62
N ALA A 28 -13.88 12.91 -2.05
CA ALA A 28 -14.37 14.29 -2.05
C ALA A 28 -13.51 15.23 -1.19
N PHE A 29 -12.82 14.72 -0.18
CA PHE A 29 -11.91 15.52 0.64
C PHE A 29 -10.72 16.05 -0.17
N TRP A 30 -10.10 15.19 -0.99
CA TRP A 30 -8.98 15.58 -1.85
C TRP A 30 -9.41 16.54 -2.97
N ALA A 31 -10.63 16.37 -3.47
CA ALA A 31 -11.24 17.31 -4.42
C ALA A 31 -11.48 18.70 -3.78
N ASP A 32 -12.04 18.74 -2.56
CA ASP A 32 -12.22 19.99 -1.80
C ASP A 32 -10.90 20.72 -1.61
N TYR A 33 -9.83 19.99 -1.28
CA TYR A 33 -8.51 20.57 -1.09
C TYR A 33 -7.91 21.13 -2.37
N ALA A 34 -7.99 20.39 -3.49
CA ALA A 34 -7.48 20.83 -4.78
C ALA A 34 -8.14 22.13 -5.30
N MET A 35 -9.37 22.41 -4.85
CA MET A 35 -10.15 23.60 -5.23
C MET A 35 -10.01 24.79 -4.27
N HIS A 36 -9.31 24.63 -3.15
CA HIS A 36 -9.22 25.64 -2.11
C HIS A 36 -8.29 26.81 -2.50
N ASP A 37 -8.75 28.07 -2.31
CA ASP A 37 -8.06 29.29 -2.78
C ASP A 37 -6.99 29.85 -1.82
N ALA A 38 -6.72 29.13 -0.73
CA ALA A 38 -5.74 29.44 0.32
C ALA A 38 -6.00 30.73 1.15
N ARG A 39 -7.10 31.46 0.97
CA ARG A 39 -7.38 32.70 1.73
C ARG A 39 -8.00 32.45 3.10
N THR A 40 -8.67 31.32 3.28
CA THR A 40 -9.31 30.91 4.53
C THR A 40 -8.73 29.60 5.05
N PRO A 41 -9.05 29.24 6.30
CA PRO A 41 -8.75 27.89 6.78
C PRO A 41 -9.45 26.81 5.97
N PHE A 42 -8.68 25.85 5.46
CA PHE A 42 -9.24 24.69 4.78
C PHE A 42 -9.95 23.79 5.79
N LEU A 43 -11.25 23.62 5.61
CA LEU A 43 -12.10 22.68 6.33
C LEU A 43 -12.93 21.93 5.30
N SER A 44 -13.16 20.64 5.52
CA SER A 44 -14.01 19.83 4.65
C SER A 44 -14.99 18.99 5.46
N LYS A 45 -16.23 18.95 4.98
CA LYS A 45 -17.26 18.03 5.51
C LYS A 45 -17.01 16.58 5.07
N ALA A 46 -16.20 16.38 4.04
CA ALA A 46 -15.80 15.09 3.51
C ALA A 46 -14.62 14.46 4.28
N LEU A 47 -14.21 15.03 5.43
CA LEU A 47 -13.10 14.51 6.23
C LEU A 47 -13.19 12.99 6.50
N LEU A 48 -14.41 12.48 6.70
CA LEU A 48 -14.63 11.05 6.95
C LEU A 48 -14.31 10.15 5.76
N GLU A 49 -14.02 10.71 4.59
CA GLU A 49 -13.61 9.96 3.40
C GLU A 49 -12.07 9.75 3.33
N ALA A 50 -11.27 10.53 4.07
CA ALA A 50 -9.80 10.50 4.02
C ALA A 50 -9.16 9.76 5.22
N THR A 51 -9.61 8.54 5.49
CA THR A 51 -9.22 7.75 6.68
C THR A 51 -8.75 6.33 6.38
N SER A 52 -8.33 6.02 5.15
CA SER A 52 -7.99 4.65 4.74
C SER A 52 -6.59 4.19 5.18
N SER A 53 -5.65 5.12 5.41
CA SER A 53 -4.28 4.80 5.85
C SER A 53 -3.68 5.90 6.73
N PHE A 54 -2.61 5.59 7.48
CA PHE A 54 -1.86 6.61 8.22
C PHE A 54 -1.35 7.72 7.30
N THR A 55 -0.83 7.35 6.12
CA THR A 55 -0.41 8.33 5.10
C THR A 55 -1.56 9.25 4.74
N GLU A 56 -2.72 8.70 4.40
CA GLU A 56 -3.88 9.49 4.01
C GLU A 56 -4.37 10.40 5.14
N MET A 57 -4.47 9.88 6.37
CA MET A 57 -4.85 10.65 7.54
C MET A 57 -3.85 11.78 7.82
N MET A 58 -2.55 11.53 7.71
CA MET A 58 -1.54 12.55 7.95
C MET A 58 -1.58 13.63 6.88
N LEU A 59 -1.77 13.27 5.62
CA LEU A 59 -1.97 14.23 4.55
C LEU A 59 -3.25 15.06 4.81
N ALA A 60 -4.34 14.42 5.24
CA ALA A 60 -5.61 15.08 5.46
C ALA A 60 -5.54 16.05 6.64
N LEU A 61 -4.91 15.64 7.73
CA LEU A 61 -4.63 16.49 8.88
C LEU A 61 -3.67 17.63 8.55
N ALA A 62 -2.68 17.40 7.69
CA ALA A 62 -1.72 18.43 7.31
C ALA A 62 -2.37 19.59 6.55
N VAL A 63 -3.43 19.29 5.78
CA VAL A 63 -4.15 20.30 5.01
C VAL A 63 -5.33 20.88 5.77
N LEU A 64 -5.93 20.11 6.69
CA LEU A 64 -7.05 20.54 7.51
C LEU A 64 -6.62 21.57 8.56
N GLN A 65 -7.16 22.78 8.50
CA GLN A 65 -6.80 23.86 9.40
C GLN A 65 -7.67 23.90 10.66
N VAL A 66 -7.85 22.73 11.29
CA VAL A 66 -8.38 22.63 12.66
C VAL A 66 -7.21 22.83 13.64
N PRO A 67 -7.28 23.79 14.57
CA PRO A 67 -6.14 24.11 15.41
C PRO A 67 -5.87 23.00 16.44
N PHE A 68 -4.59 22.71 16.69
CA PHE A 68 -4.18 21.80 17.76
C PHE A 68 -4.57 22.28 19.16
N LYS A 69 -4.75 23.60 19.34
CA LYS A 69 -5.27 24.20 20.57
C LYS A 69 -6.64 24.81 20.31
N ALA A 70 -7.66 24.21 20.91
CA ALA A 70 -9.03 24.69 20.82
C ALA A 70 -9.20 26.08 21.46
N GLY A 71 -10.13 26.86 20.92
CA GLY A 71 -10.68 28.03 21.59
C GLY A 71 -11.64 27.63 22.71
N ALA A 72 -12.03 28.58 23.56
CA ALA A 72 -12.99 28.31 24.64
C ALA A 72 -14.43 28.21 24.11
N HIS A 73 -14.91 26.98 23.88
CA HIS A 73 -16.29 26.69 23.46
C HIS A 73 -17.30 26.84 24.62
N ALA A 74 -18.59 27.06 24.33
CA ALA A 74 -19.65 27.11 25.34
C ALA A 74 -20.79 26.11 25.04
N GLU A 75 -21.25 25.33 26.02
CA GLU A 75 -22.23 24.24 25.86
C GLU A 75 -23.41 24.34 26.85
N LYS A 76 -24.61 23.85 26.47
CA LYS A 76 -25.83 23.83 27.31
C LYS A 76 -26.80 22.70 26.92
N SER A 77 -27.35 21.96 27.90
CA SER A 77 -28.31 20.86 27.69
C SER A 77 -29.57 21.01 28.54
N GLU A 78 -30.75 20.80 27.94
CA GLU A 78 -32.07 20.91 28.60
C GLU A 78 -33.06 19.86 28.05
N GLY A 79 -33.31 18.76 28.77
CA GLY A 79 -34.19 17.67 28.32
C GLY A 79 -33.64 16.93 27.09
N ALA A 80 -34.41 16.90 25.99
CA ALA A 80 -33.95 16.36 24.70
C ALA A 80 -33.17 17.40 23.85
N ALA A 81 -32.93 18.61 24.37
CA ALA A 81 -32.24 19.69 23.65
C ALA A 81 -30.76 19.85 24.08
N TYR A 82 -29.90 20.19 23.11
CA TYR A 82 -28.45 20.37 23.26
C TYR A 82 -27.95 21.59 22.44
N THR A 83 -27.06 22.42 22.99
CA THR A 83 -26.52 23.66 22.39
C THR A 83 -24.99 23.75 22.52
N LEU A 84 -24.28 24.12 21.44
CA LEU A 84 -22.80 24.30 21.38
C LEU A 84 -22.42 25.61 20.64
N THR A 85 -21.53 26.42 21.22
CA THR A 85 -20.95 27.65 20.63
C THR A 85 -19.44 27.50 20.45
N ALA A 86 -18.97 27.50 19.20
CA ALA A 86 -17.57 27.21 18.88
C ALA A 86 -16.70 28.49 18.81
N ALA A 87 -15.61 28.57 19.61
CA ALA A 87 -14.62 29.66 19.55
C ALA A 87 -13.41 29.39 18.64
N SER A 88 -13.35 28.22 18.02
CA SER A 88 -12.36 27.82 17.01
C SER A 88 -13.01 26.80 16.07
N PRO A 89 -12.41 26.48 14.91
CA PRO A 89 -12.90 25.39 14.06
C PRO A 89 -13.08 24.06 14.82
N VAL A 90 -14.18 23.35 14.57
CA VAL A 90 -14.56 22.07 15.20
C VAL A 90 -15.19 21.11 14.19
N LEU A 91 -15.24 19.82 14.55
CA LEU A 91 -15.97 18.75 13.84
C LEU A 91 -17.17 18.29 14.70
N PHE A 92 -18.37 18.14 14.11
CA PHE A 92 -19.63 17.86 14.86
C PHE A 92 -20.57 16.88 14.11
N PHE A 93 -21.19 15.90 14.79
CA PHE A 93 -22.05 14.83 14.20
C PHE A 93 -23.34 14.52 15.03
N HIS A 94 -24.54 14.31 14.42
CA HIS A 94 -25.82 13.92 15.12
C HIS A 94 -26.89 13.17 14.22
N ARG A 95 -27.87 12.39 14.78
CA ARG A 95 -28.91 11.56 14.02
C ARG A 95 -30.26 11.27 14.75
N GLU A 96 -31.44 11.25 14.07
CA GLU A 96 -32.80 10.87 14.62
C GLU A 96 -33.94 10.47 13.59
N ILE A 97 -35.11 9.90 14.01
CA ILE A 97 -36.33 9.53 13.19
C ILE A 97 -37.65 9.99 13.88
N ARG A 98 -38.65 10.53 13.14
CA ARG A 98 -39.93 11.07 13.69
C ARG A 98 -41.16 10.81 12.78
N GLU A 99 -42.38 10.78 13.35
CA GLU A 99 -43.67 10.67 12.61
C GLU A 99 -43.97 11.92 11.76
N SER A 100 -44.68 11.75 10.64
CA SER A 100 -44.89 12.80 9.64
C SER A 100 -46.28 12.74 8.98
N ALA A 101 -47.07 13.82 9.09
CA ALA A 101 -48.38 13.94 8.44
C ALA A 101 -48.24 14.26 6.93
N ARG A 102 -49.22 13.88 6.10
CA ARG A 102 -49.25 14.30 4.68
C ARG A 102 -49.53 15.79 4.55
N ALA A 103 -48.82 16.45 3.64
CA ALA A 103 -49.12 17.82 3.25
C ALA A 103 -50.47 17.88 2.51
N ALA A 104 -51.22 18.96 2.72
CA ALA A 104 -52.54 19.15 2.09
C ALA A 104 -52.45 19.40 0.57
N ALA A 105 -51.32 19.92 0.10
CA ALA A 105 -51.00 20.09 -1.31
C ALA A 105 -49.88 19.11 -1.70
N ALA A 106 -49.96 18.58 -2.93
CA ALA A 106 -48.87 17.80 -3.50
C ALA A 106 -47.61 18.67 -3.57
N GLY A 107 -46.48 18.12 -3.13
CA GLY A 107 -45.18 18.75 -3.24
C GLY A 107 -44.79 18.96 -4.70
N SER A 108 -43.85 19.87 -4.93
CA SER A 108 -43.40 20.22 -6.26
C SER A 108 -42.33 19.28 -6.84
N VAL A 109 -41.98 18.21 -6.10
CA VAL A 109 -40.92 17.25 -6.47
C VAL A 109 -41.55 16.04 -7.14
N LEU A 110 -41.02 15.68 -8.31
CA LEU A 110 -41.45 14.50 -9.06
C LEU A 110 -40.67 13.28 -8.58
N VAL A 111 -41.39 12.18 -8.36
CA VAL A 111 -40.81 10.90 -7.96
C VAL A 111 -41.11 9.88 -9.06
N ALA A 112 -40.07 9.37 -9.70
CA ALA A 112 -40.17 8.24 -10.61
C ALA A 112 -39.51 7.02 -9.98
N GLN A 113 -40.13 5.87 -10.18
CA GLN A 113 -39.66 4.61 -9.66
C GLN A 113 -39.68 3.57 -10.78
N ARG A 114 -38.53 2.94 -11.02
CA ARG A 114 -38.35 1.91 -12.06
C ARG A 114 -37.60 0.73 -11.48
N PHE A 115 -37.72 -0.43 -12.13
CA PHE A 115 -37.13 -1.68 -11.68
C PHE A 115 -36.23 -2.26 -12.75
N PHE A 116 -35.12 -2.87 -12.34
CA PHE A 116 -34.15 -3.47 -13.25
C PHE A 116 -33.60 -4.76 -12.66
N ARG A 117 -33.09 -5.64 -13.52
CA ARG A 117 -32.39 -6.86 -13.11
C ARG A 117 -30.92 -6.52 -12.84
N ALA A 118 -30.37 -6.91 -11.69
CA ALA A 118 -29.07 -6.40 -11.24
C ALA A 118 -27.87 -6.88 -12.08
N ASP A 119 -27.95 -8.08 -12.65
CA ASP A 119 -26.97 -8.70 -13.54
C ASP A 119 -27.12 -8.27 -15.02
N ASP A 120 -28.18 -7.53 -15.36
CA ASP A 120 -28.53 -7.17 -16.74
C ASP A 120 -29.24 -5.80 -16.78
N ARG A 121 -28.53 -4.79 -16.25
CA ARG A 121 -29.08 -3.46 -15.98
C ARG A 121 -29.08 -2.52 -17.19
N ALA A 122 -28.15 -2.69 -18.11
CA ALA A 122 -27.88 -1.71 -19.15
C ALA A 122 -27.88 -2.36 -20.53
N ARG A 123 -28.46 -1.64 -21.49
CA ARG A 123 -28.25 -1.88 -22.92
C ARG A 123 -27.36 -0.76 -23.48
N PHE A 124 -26.59 -1.08 -24.49
CA PHE A 124 -25.66 -0.11 -25.10
C PHE A 124 -25.97 0.04 -26.58
N GLU A 125 -26.14 1.28 -27.03
CA GLU A 125 -26.32 1.63 -28.43
C GLU A 125 -25.32 2.74 -28.75
N ASN A 126 -24.43 2.54 -29.74
CA ASN A 126 -23.38 3.49 -30.10
C ASN A 126 -22.47 3.92 -28.92
N ASN A 127 -22.16 2.98 -28.02
CA ASN A 127 -21.39 3.21 -26.78
C ASN A 127 -22.08 4.15 -25.76
N GLU A 128 -23.32 4.55 -26.02
CA GLU A 128 -24.18 5.22 -25.04
C GLU A 128 -24.89 4.18 -24.18
N ARG A 129 -24.95 4.46 -22.88
CA ARG A 129 -25.59 3.58 -21.90
C ARG A 129 -27.05 3.95 -21.75
N PHE A 130 -27.93 2.96 -21.92
CA PHE A 130 -29.35 3.07 -21.62
C PHE A 130 -29.73 2.08 -20.53
N ASP A 131 -30.64 2.47 -19.65
CA ASP A 131 -31.19 1.55 -18.66
C ASP A 131 -32.13 0.54 -19.30
N LYS A 132 -32.01 -0.70 -18.85
CA LYS A 132 -32.84 -1.82 -19.24
C LYS A 132 -33.84 -2.12 -18.12
N TRP A 133 -35.05 -1.60 -18.31
CA TRP A 133 -36.12 -1.69 -17.32
C TRP A 133 -36.94 -2.97 -17.45
N VAL A 134 -37.40 -3.48 -16.31
CA VAL A 134 -38.32 -4.61 -16.21
C VAL A 134 -39.68 -4.07 -15.75
N PHE A 135 -40.74 -4.40 -16.49
CA PHE A 135 -42.09 -3.88 -16.25
C PHE A 135 -43.10 -4.97 -15.89
N ASP A 136 -43.03 -6.12 -16.56
CA ASP A 136 -44.12 -7.09 -16.55
C ASP A 136 -43.85 -8.30 -15.64
N GLU A 137 -42.79 -9.06 -15.95
CA GLU A 137 -42.50 -10.35 -15.36
C GLU A 137 -41.16 -10.36 -14.65
N PHE A 138 -41.17 -10.91 -13.44
CA PHE A 138 -40.01 -11.08 -12.59
C PHE A 138 -39.80 -12.57 -12.32
N LEU A 139 -38.58 -12.97 -11.96
CA LEU A 139 -38.22 -14.35 -11.65
C LEU A 139 -37.89 -14.49 -10.16
N PRO A 140 -38.19 -15.64 -9.53
CA PRO A 140 -37.73 -15.91 -8.17
C PRO A 140 -36.20 -16.08 -8.17
N GLN A 141 -35.57 -15.79 -7.03
CA GLN A 141 -34.12 -15.97 -6.79
C GLN A 141 -33.19 -15.16 -7.71
N VAL A 142 -33.75 -14.24 -8.50
CA VAL A 142 -33.01 -13.24 -9.26
C VAL A 142 -32.93 -11.97 -8.41
N VAL A 143 -31.79 -11.27 -8.47
CA VAL A 143 -31.62 -9.99 -7.78
C VAL A 143 -32.15 -8.86 -8.66
N TYR A 144 -33.08 -8.10 -8.10
CA TYR A 144 -33.64 -6.90 -8.71
C TYR A 144 -33.23 -5.66 -7.91
N GLY A 145 -33.13 -4.54 -8.62
CA GLY A 145 -32.95 -3.22 -8.03
C GLY A 145 -34.13 -2.32 -8.32
N THR A 146 -34.45 -1.43 -7.38
CA THR A 146 -35.30 -0.27 -7.66
C THR A 146 -34.40 0.92 -7.94
N HIS A 147 -34.61 1.58 -9.07
CA HIS A 147 -34.04 2.88 -9.40
C HIS A 147 -35.09 3.96 -9.11
N VAL A 148 -34.80 4.81 -8.12
CA VAL A 148 -35.67 5.90 -7.69
C VAL A 148 -35.07 7.19 -8.19
N VAL A 149 -35.81 7.93 -9.02
CA VAL A 149 -35.38 9.22 -9.56
C VAL A 149 -36.24 10.31 -8.93
N LEU A 150 -35.59 11.22 -8.21
CA LEU A 150 -36.20 12.36 -7.54
C LEU A 150 -35.83 13.62 -8.32
N THR A 151 -36.81 14.29 -8.92
CA THR A 151 -36.58 15.48 -9.76
C THR A 151 -37.26 16.69 -9.14
N ASN A 152 -36.51 17.78 -9.01
CA ASN A 152 -37.06 19.07 -8.64
C ASN A 152 -37.27 19.94 -9.89
N PRO A 153 -38.46 20.01 -10.48
CA PRO A 153 -38.74 20.83 -11.66
C PRO A 153 -38.87 22.33 -11.36
N THR A 154 -38.71 22.76 -10.11
CA THR A 154 -38.91 24.16 -9.72
C THR A 154 -37.60 24.94 -9.66
N GLY A 155 -37.74 26.28 -9.67
CA GLY A 155 -36.65 27.20 -9.40
C GLY A 155 -36.20 27.25 -7.94
N GLU A 156 -36.83 26.49 -7.04
CA GLU A 156 -36.57 26.54 -5.60
C GLU A 156 -35.87 25.27 -5.08
N ARG A 157 -34.87 25.42 -4.22
CA ARG A 157 -34.15 24.31 -3.59
C ARG A 157 -35.06 23.50 -2.65
N GLN A 158 -34.98 22.17 -2.71
CA GLN A 158 -35.82 21.26 -1.92
C GLN A 158 -34.95 20.36 -1.02
N ALA A 159 -34.98 20.59 0.29
CA ALA A 159 -34.37 19.70 1.29
C ALA A 159 -35.39 18.68 1.78
N LEU A 160 -35.08 17.39 1.68
CA LEU A 160 -36.05 16.29 1.81
C LEU A 160 -35.48 15.11 2.60
N ASN A 161 -36.37 14.30 3.15
CA ASN A 161 -36.09 12.96 3.66
C ASN A 161 -36.84 11.94 2.81
N ALA A 162 -36.12 11.05 2.13
CA ALA A 162 -36.69 9.92 1.42
C ALA A 162 -36.77 8.68 2.32
N LEU A 163 -37.92 8.03 2.35
CA LEU A 163 -38.11 6.72 2.94
C LEU A 163 -38.14 5.67 1.83
N LEU A 164 -37.17 4.76 1.87
CA LEU A 164 -37.02 3.63 0.95
C LEU A 164 -37.42 2.34 1.65
N GLN A 165 -38.16 1.46 0.98
CA GLN A 165 -38.53 0.14 1.49
C GLN A 165 -38.51 -0.91 0.36
N ILE A 166 -38.15 -2.14 0.69
CA ILE A 166 -38.26 -3.29 -0.23
C ILE A 166 -39.71 -3.79 -0.31
N PRO A 167 -40.09 -4.60 -1.32
CA PRO A 167 -41.43 -5.19 -1.40
C PRO A 167 -41.73 -6.10 -0.21
N VAL A 168 -43.01 -6.14 0.20
CA VAL A 168 -43.45 -6.99 1.31
C VAL A 168 -43.22 -8.44 0.95
N GLY A 169 -42.48 -9.17 1.79
CA GLY A 169 -42.13 -10.58 1.58
C GLY A 169 -40.89 -10.81 0.70
N ALA A 170 -40.28 -9.75 0.16
CA ALA A 170 -38.97 -9.83 -0.47
C ALA A 170 -37.84 -9.86 0.57
N ILE A 171 -36.65 -10.27 0.14
CA ILE A 171 -35.46 -10.36 0.99
C ILE A 171 -34.47 -9.28 0.54
N ALA A 172 -34.02 -8.44 1.49
CA ALA A 172 -32.97 -7.45 1.23
C ALA A 172 -31.63 -8.15 0.94
N VAL A 173 -30.90 -7.66 -0.06
CA VAL A 173 -29.57 -8.15 -0.41
C VAL A 173 -28.57 -7.00 -0.48
N SER A 174 -27.29 -7.29 -0.74
CA SER A 174 -26.23 -6.28 -0.87
C SER A 174 -26.08 -5.38 0.38
N ALA A 175 -26.14 -5.99 1.57
CA ALA A 175 -26.17 -5.29 2.87
C ALA A 175 -27.31 -4.25 2.98
N GLY A 176 -28.39 -4.45 2.22
CA GLY A 176 -29.57 -3.61 2.22
C GLY A 176 -30.38 -3.71 3.50
N ALA A 177 -31.21 -2.70 3.73
CA ALA A 177 -32.16 -2.67 4.83
C ALA A 177 -33.58 -2.89 4.29
N VAL A 178 -34.46 -3.44 5.14
CA VAL A 178 -35.89 -3.54 4.82
C VAL A 178 -36.50 -2.14 4.65
N ALA A 179 -36.05 -1.17 5.47
CA ALA A 179 -36.41 0.24 5.38
C ALA A 179 -35.18 1.14 5.64
N LYS A 180 -35.04 2.24 4.90
CA LYS A 180 -33.94 3.22 5.04
C LYS A 180 -34.44 4.64 4.86
N GLY A 181 -34.12 5.52 5.81
CA GLY A 181 -34.28 6.96 5.68
C GLY A 181 -33.02 7.58 5.08
N VAL A 182 -33.19 8.45 4.08
CA VAL A 182 -32.10 9.16 3.40
C VAL A 182 -32.44 10.65 3.43
N TYR A 183 -31.62 11.44 4.12
CA TYR A 183 -31.66 12.89 3.97
C TYR A 183 -30.97 13.27 2.66
N LEU A 184 -31.61 14.10 1.86
CA LEU A 184 -31.08 14.56 0.58
C LEU A 184 -31.55 15.98 0.28
N VAL A 185 -30.79 16.66 -0.59
CA VAL A 185 -31.11 18.01 -1.05
C VAL A 185 -31.15 17.99 -2.58
N LEU A 186 -32.28 18.37 -3.16
CA LEU A 186 -32.42 18.60 -4.60
C LEU A 186 -32.30 20.09 -4.89
N GLU A 187 -31.29 20.48 -5.66
CA GLU A 187 -31.15 21.85 -6.16
C GLU A 187 -32.23 22.19 -7.21
N PRO A 188 -32.46 23.47 -7.54
CA PRO A 188 -33.39 23.86 -8.60
C PRO A 188 -33.11 23.13 -9.91
N TYR A 189 -34.15 22.59 -10.54
CA TYR A 189 -34.05 21.82 -11.79
C TYR A 189 -33.13 20.59 -11.71
N ALA A 190 -32.79 20.11 -10.51
CA ALA A 190 -31.87 19.00 -10.30
C ALA A 190 -32.59 17.66 -10.09
N THR A 191 -31.84 16.59 -10.36
CA THR A 191 -32.30 15.21 -10.23
C THR A 191 -31.30 14.40 -9.41
N GLN A 192 -31.80 13.59 -8.46
CA GLN A 192 -30.98 12.60 -7.74
C GLN A 192 -31.56 11.20 -7.87
N THR A 193 -30.66 10.22 -7.83
CA THR A 193 -30.99 8.80 -7.92
C THR A 193 -30.70 8.11 -6.59
N LEU A 194 -31.63 7.27 -6.14
CA LEU A 194 -31.43 6.34 -5.03
C LEU A 194 -31.71 4.91 -5.50
N GLU A 195 -30.94 3.95 -4.97
CA GLU A 195 -31.09 2.54 -5.30
C GLU A 195 -31.09 1.64 -4.07
N TYR A 196 -31.82 0.54 -4.18
CA TYR A 196 -31.81 -0.55 -3.22
C TYR A 196 -32.16 -1.87 -3.92
N PHE A 197 -31.68 -2.98 -3.36
CA PHE A 197 -31.70 -4.29 -4.00
C PHE A 197 -32.44 -5.33 -3.16
N PHE A 198 -33.15 -6.24 -3.83
CA PHE A 198 -33.92 -7.31 -3.21
C PHE A 198 -34.05 -8.52 -4.15
N THR A 199 -34.45 -9.65 -3.58
CA THR A 199 -34.82 -10.85 -4.34
C THR A 199 -36.15 -11.41 -3.84
N PHE A 200 -36.86 -12.13 -4.70
CA PHE A 200 -38.12 -12.81 -4.35
C PHE A 200 -37.86 -14.29 -4.05
N PRO A 201 -38.31 -14.80 -2.89
CA PRO A 201 -38.05 -16.19 -2.52
C PRO A 201 -38.85 -17.21 -3.34
N ALA A 202 -39.99 -16.82 -3.91
CA ALA A 202 -40.91 -17.70 -4.64
C ALA A 202 -41.72 -16.92 -5.69
N THR A 203 -42.44 -17.64 -6.55
CA THR A 203 -43.42 -17.07 -7.49
C THR A 203 -44.63 -16.50 -6.76
N GLY A 204 -45.31 -15.51 -7.35
CA GLY A 204 -46.47 -14.87 -6.74
C GLY A 204 -46.55 -13.36 -6.99
N ARG A 205 -47.45 -12.70 -6.23
CA ARG A 205 -47.67 -11.25 -6.30
C ARG A 205 -47.19 -10.57 -5.02
N PHE A 206 -46.28 -9.62 -5.15
CA PHE A 206 -45.65 -8.94 -4.01
C PHE A 206 -45.97 -7.43 -4.06
N ALA A 207 -46.67 -6.93 -3.02
CA ALA A 207 -47.00 -5.52 -2.92
C ALA A 207 -45.78 -4.69 -2.51
N HIS A 208 -45.61 -3.52 -3.11
CA HIS A 208 -44.50 -2.62 -2.84
C HIS A 208 -45.00 -1.30 -2.27
N TYR A 209 -44.52 -0.95 -1.08
CA TYR A 209 -44.78 0.37 -0.51
C TYR A 209 -43.93 1.40 -1.24
N PRO A 210 -44.55 2.43 -1.83
CA PRO A 210 -43.83 3.35 -2.71
C PRO A 210 -42.83 4.19 -1.93
N VAL A 211 -41.79 4.64 -2.63
CA VAL A 211 -40.87 5.64 -2.08
C VAL A 211 -41.67 6.86 -1.68
N THR A 212 -41.42 7.35 -0.47
CA THR A 212 -42.12 8.51 0.09
C THR A 212 -41.12 9.60 0.45
N LEU A 213 -41.45 10.84 0.10
CA LEU A 213 -40.65 12.03 0.40
C LEU A 213 -41.33 12.85 1.48
N ALA A 214 -40.54 13.29 2.47
CA ALA A 214 -40.97 14.23 3.48
C ALA A 214 -40.12 15.51 3.47
N LYS A 215 -40.77 16.66 3.58
CA LYS A 215 -40.15 17.98 3.76
C LYS A 215 -40.65 18.56 5.08
N GLU A 216 -39.74 19.06 5.91
CA GLU A 216 -40.09 19.73 7.19
C GLU A 216 -41.05 18.89 8.07
N GLY A 217 -40.84 17.57 8.10
CA GLY A 217 -41.68 16.66 8.89
C GLY A 217 -43.08 16.43 8.31
N ARG A 218 -43.33 16.75 7.03
CA ARG A 218 -44.56 16.38 6.30
C ARG A 218 -44.29 15.61 5.02
N VAL A 219 -45.10 14.60 4.71
CA VAL A 219 -45.02 13.86 3.45
C VAL A 219 -45.52 14.74 2.30
N VAL A 220 -44.65 14.99 1.33
CA VAL A 220 -44.89 15.91 0.20
C VAL A 220 -44.95 15.21 -1.15
N GLY A 221 -44.50 13.96 -1.25
CA GLY A 221 -44.57 13.21 -2.52
C GLY A 221 -44.39 11.72 -2.30
N ALA A 222 -44.90 10.92 -3.23
CA ALA A 222 -44.67 9.48 -3.25
C ALA A 222 -44.69 8.97 -4.69
N ALA A 223 -44.02 7.83 -4.93
CA ALA A 223 -44.20 7.08 -6.17
C ALA A 223 -45.59 6.38 -6.19
N GLU A 224 -45.97 5.87 -7.36
CA GLU A 224 -47.16 5.03 -7.48
C GLU A 224 -46.93 3.67 -6.80
N PRO A 225 -47.93 3.12 -6.09
CA PRO A 225 -47.86 1.75 -5.59
C PRO A 225 -47.65 0.76 -6.73
N PHE A 226 -46.80 -0.23 -6.51
CA PHE A 226 -46.51 -1.27 -7.49
C PHE A 226 -46.77 -2.67 -6.93
N THR A 227 -47.12 -3.62 -7.81
CA THR A 227 -47.22 -5.03 -7.46
C THR A 227 -46.40 -5.85 -8.43
N PHE A 228 -45.37 -6.53 -7.93
CA PHE A 228 -44.51 -7.39 -8.73
C PHE A 228 -45.23 -8.69 -9.06
N ASN A 229 -45.18 -9.10 -10.34
CA ASN A 229 -45.65 -10.40 -10.80
C ASN A 229 -44.46 -11.34 -11.06
N VAL A 230 -44.23 -12.27 -10.13
CA VAL A 230 -43.09 -13.18 -10.15
C VAL A 230 -43.53 -14.53 -10.73
N VAL A 231 -42.98 -14.92 -11.87
CA VAL A 231 -43.33 -16.11 -12.66
C VAL A 231 -42.20 -17.11 -12.69
N GLU A 232 -42.49 -18.36 -13.08
CA GLU A 232 -41.48 -19.42 -13.19
C GLU A 232 -40.57 -19.26 -14.42
N ARG A 233 -41.11 -18.78 -15.55
CA ARG A 233 -40.37 -18.56 -16.81
C ARG A 233 -40.88 -17.33 -17.54
N LEU A 234 -39.96 -16.51 -18.06
CA LEU A 234 -40.29 -15.35 -18.89
C LEU A 234 -40.91 -15.78 -20.22
N ARG A 235 -41.90 -15.03 -20.69
CA ARG A 235 -42.54 -15.30 -22.00
C ARG A 235 -41.70 -14.91 -23.22
N ARG A 236 -40.72 -14.02 -23.08
CA ARG A 236 -39.82 -13.56 -24.16
C ARG A 236 -38.36 -13.62 -23.69
N ALA A 237 -37.51 -14.29 -24.46
CA ALA A 237 -36.06 -14.33 -24.21
C ALA A 237 -35.37 -13.15 -24.91
N ASP A 238 -34.35 -12.58 -24.28
CA ASP A 238 -33.55 -11.53 -24.87
C ASP A 238 -32.36 -12.10 -25.66
N THR A 239 -32.51 -12.11 -26.98
CA THR A 239 -31.53 -12.67 -27.93
C THR A 239 -30.34 -11.75 -28.22
N GLU A 240 -30.38 -10.48 -27.79
CA GLU A 240 -29.30 -9.52 -28.02
C GLU A 240 -28.33 -9.43 -26.82
N SER A 241 -28.71 -10.03 -25.69
CA SER A 241 -27.87 -10.09 -24.50
C SER A 241 -26.59 -10.89 -24.71
N TRP A 242 -25.52 -10.51 -24.00
CA TRP A 242 -24.28 -11.30 -23.96
C TRP A 242 -24.55 -12.74 -23.52
N ALA A 243 -25.37 -12.92 -22.48
CA ALA A 243 -25.76 -14.24 -21.96
C ALA A 243 -26.39 -15.14 -23.03
N TRP A 244 -27.13 -14.57 -23.99
CA TRP A 244 -27.69 -15.33 -25.09
C TRP A 244 -26.67 -15.54 -26.22
N LEU A 245 -26.01 -14.47 -26.67
CA LEU A 245 -25.08 -14.51 -27.80
C LEU A 245 -23.84 -15.37 -27.52
N SER A 246 -23.29 -15.32 -26.31
CA SER A 246 -22.15 -16.13 -25.89
C SER A 246 -22.43 -17.63 -26.04
N GLN A 247 -23.67 -18.06 -25.78
CA GLN A 247 -24.08 -19.47 -25.84
C GLN A 247 -24.63 -19.88 -27.20
N ASN A 248 -25.46 -19.05 -27.83
CA ASN A 248 -26.25 -19.42 -29.00
C ASN A 248 -25.84 -18.71 -30.29
N GLY A 249 -25.02 -17.65 -30.20
CA GLY A 249 -24.57 -16.87 -31.35
C GLY A 249 -23.59 -17.62 -32.24
N THR A 250 -23.50 -17.20 -33.50
CA THR A 250 -22.44 -17.62 -34.44
C THR A 250 -21.09 -17.01 -34.05
N PRO A 251 -19.94 -17.60 -34.45
CA PRO A 251 -18.62 -17.02 -34.21
C PRO A 251 -18.51 -15.54 -34.62
N GLU A 252 -19.11 -15.18 -35.75
CA GLU A 252 -19.10 -13.82 -36.30
C GLU A 252 -19.90 -12.86 -35.42
N GLN A 253 -21.08 -13.29 -34.94
CA GLN A 253 -21.89 -12.48 -34.01
C GLN A 253 -21.19 -12.26 -32.67
N VAL A 254 -20.53 -13.29 -32.13
CA VAL A 254 -19.77 -13.17 -30.88
C VAL A 254 -18.59 -12.21 -31.06
N LEU A 255 -17.83 -12.33 -32.15
CA LEU A 255 -16.72 -11.43 -32.45
C LEU A 255 -17.19 -9.99 -32.69
N ALA A 256 -18.30 -9.80 -33.41
CA ALA A 256 -18.89 -8.47 -33.60
C ALA A 256 -19.29 -7.84 -32.26
N PHE A 257 -19.90 -8.63 -31.38
CA PHE A 257 -20.26 -8.18 -30.03
C PHE A 257 -19.01 -7.82 -29.21
N LEU A 258 -17.98 -8.67 -29.19
CA LEU A 258 -16.72 -8.40 -28.47
C LEU A 258 -16.01 -7.14 -28.99
N ASN A 259 -16.08 -6.84 -30.29
CA ASN A 259 -15.50 -5.62 -30.85
C ASN A 259 -16.27 -4.36 -30.45
N ALA A 260 -17.60 -4.41 -30.44
CA ALA A 260 -18.45 -3.26 -30.15
C ALA A 260 -18.62 -2.99 -28.64
N ALA A 261 -18.66 -4.04 -27.82
CA ALA A 261 -18.96 -3.94 -26.40
C ALA A 261 -17.76 -3.49 -25.55
N ASN A 262 -18.03 -3.00 -24.35
CA ASN A 262 -17.01 -2.80 -23.31
C ASN A 262 -16.72 -4.14 -22.62
N LEU A 263 -15.53 -4.70 -22.88
CA LEU A 263 -15.13 -6.03 -22.42
C LEU A 263 -15.02 -6.18 -20.91
N HIS A 264 -14.75 -5.09 -20.17
CA HIS A 264 -14.68 -5.13 -18.70
C HIS A 264 -16.04 -5.39 -18.05
N ARG A 265 -17.13 -5.37 -18.84
CA ARG A 265 -18.51 -5.61 -18.37
C ARG A 265 -19.01 -7.02 -18.67
N LEU A 266 -18.23 -7.83 -19.38
CA LEU A 266 -18.67 -9.13 -19.86
C LEU A 266 -18.05 -10.25 -19.01
N ASP A 267 -18.83 -11.30 -18.74
CA ASP A 267 -18.25 -12.56 -18.29
C ASP A 267 -17.71 -13.33 -19.50
N LEU A 268 -16.39 -13.25 -19.70
CA LEU A 268 -15.72 -13.91 -20.81
C LEU A 268 -15.61 -15.44 -20.63
N ASN A 269 -15.89 -16.00 -19.44
CA ASN A 269 -15.94 -17.45 -19.28
C ASN A 269 -17.03 -18.10 -20.11
N GLU A 270 -18.10 -17.36 -20.41
CA GLU A 270 -19.24 -17.85 -21.18
C GLU A 270 -18.86 -18.35 -22.59
N ILE A 271 -17.79 -17.81 -23.18
CA ILE A 271 -17.29 -18.24 -24.50
C ILE A 271 -16.11 -19.23 -24.43
N ALA A 272 -15.69 -19.65 -23.23
CA ALA A 272 -14.50 -20.48 -23.07
C ALA A 272 -14.58 -21.78 -23.90
N TRP A 273 -15.76 -22.40 -23.98
CA TRP A 273 -15.96 -23.63 -24.76
C TRP A 273 -15.69 -23.46 -26.26
N ARG A 274 -15.86 -22.25 -26.80
CA ARG A 274 -15.62 -21.90 -28.21
C ARG A 274 -14.13 -21.79 -28.53
N MET A 275 -13.30 -21.51 -27.53
CA MET A 275 -11.84 -21.38 -27.69
C MET A 275 -11.14 -22.70 -28.07
N LYS A 276 -11.86 -23.83 -28.11
CA LYS A 276 -11.35 -25.09 -28.68
C LYS A 276 -11.08 -25.00 -30.18
N ASP A 277 -11.79 -24.12 -30.89
CA ASP A 277 -11.48 -23.83 -32.29
C ASP A 277 -10.29 -22.87 -32.39
N LYS A 278 -9.26 -23.25 -33.16
CA LYS A 278 -7.98 -22.51 -33.22
C LYS A 278 -8.14 -21.15 -33.92
N ALA A 279 -8.97 -21.05 -34.95
CA ALA A 279 -9.16 -19.81 -35.70
C ALA A 279 -9.93 -18.78 -34.86
N PHE A 280 -11.01 -19.22 -34.20
CA PHE A 280 -11.76 -18.41 -33.27
C PHE A 280 -10.90 -17.95 -32.10
N PHE A 281 -10.14 -18.87 -31.48
CA PHE A 281 -9.20 -18.56 -30.41
C PHE A 281 -8.22 -17.44 -30.78
N LYS A 282 -7.53 -17.57 -31.93
CA LYS A 282 -6.56 -16.54 -32.36
C LYS A 282 -7.22 -15.18 -32.53
N THR A 283 -8.41 -15.15 -33.10
CA THR A 283 -9.15 -13.91 -33.33
C THR A 283 -9.59 -13.26 -32.01
N VAL A 284 -10.13 -14.05 -31.08
CA VAL A 284 -10.53 -13.55 -29.76
C VAL A 284 -9.32 -13.03 -28.97
N ILE A 285 -8.22 -13.79 -28.90
CA ILE A 285 -7.01 -13.33 -28.21
C ILE A 285 -6.49 -12.03 -28.83
N GLY A 286 -6.44 -11.94 -30.16
CA GLY A 286 -6.02 -10.71 -30.84
C GLY A 286 -6.92 -9.50 -30.50
N VAL A 287 -8.24 -9.67 -30.42
CA VAL A 287 -9.17 -8.60 -30.00
C VAL A 287 -8.90 -8.18 -28.55
N LEU A 288 -8.70 -9.14 -27.65
CA LEU A 288 -8.48 -8.87 -26.24
C LEU A 288 -7.11 -8.21 -25.99
N GLU A 289 -6.05 -8.68 -26.65
CA GLU A 289 -4.70 -8.09 -26.61
C GLU A 289 -4.69 -6.66 -27.16
N ALA A 290 -5.30 -6.41 -28.33
CA ALA A 290 -5.41 -5.08 -28.91
C ALA A 290 -6.16 -4.08 -28.01
N ARG A 291 -6.95 -4.59 -27.06
CA ARG A 291 -7.71 -3.81 -26.08
C ARG A 291 -7.13 -3.88 -24.67
N HIS A 292 -5.92 -4.45 -24.50
CA HIS A 292 -5.23 -4.60 -23.22
C HIS A 292 -6.04 -5.34 -22.14
N VAL A 293 -6.84 -6.34 -22.53
CA VAL A 293 -7.65 -7.17 -21.62
C VAL A 293 -7.05 -8.57 -21.51
N TYR A 294 -6.62 -8.97 -20.31
CA TYR A 294 -6.19 -10.33 -20.01
C TYR A 294 -7.32 -11.13 -19.34
N HIS A 295 -7.52 -12.39 -19.75
CA HIS A 295 -8.48 -13.30 -19.12
C HIS A 295 -7.93 -14.73 -19.00
N GLY A 296 -7.62 -15.16 -17.78
CA GLY A 296 -6.88 -16.41 -17.50
C GLY A 296 -7.47 -17.67 -18.14
N THR A 297 -8.80 -17.85 -18.09
CA THR A 297 -9.46 -19.02 -18.71
C THR A 297 -9.27 -19.07 -20.22
N LEU A 298 -9.35 -17.92 -20.90
CA LEU A 298 -9.23 -17.87 -22.36
C LEU A 298 -7.76 -18.04 -22.78
N TRP A 299 -6.84 -17.42 -22.04
CA TRP A 299 -5.39 -17.55 -22.25
C TRP A 299 -4.88 -18.99 -22.02
N SER A 300 -5.53 -19.76 -21.16
CA SER A 300 -5.17 -21.17 -20.93
C SER A 300 -5.25 -22.03 -22.20
N TYR A 301 -6.12 -21.67 -23.15
CA TYR A 301 -6.21 -22.34 -24.46
C TYR A 301 -4.97 -22.13 -25.33
N GLY A 302 -4.08 -21.20 -24.98
CA GLY A 302 -2.75 -21.09 -25.59
C GLY A 302 -1.96 -22.40 -25.50
N ILE A 303 -2.15 -23.18 -24.42
CA ILE A 303 -1.55 -24.51 -24.26
C ILE A 303 -2.13 -25.50 -25.27
N LEU A 304 -3.47 -25.54 -25.40
CA LEU A 304 -4.15 -26.43 -26.36
C LEU A 304 -3.67 -26.19 -27.79
N HIS A 305 -3.49 -24.92 -28.16
CA HIS A 305 -3.13 -24.52 -29.52
C HIS A 305 -1.62 -24.43 -29.78
N ASN A 306 -0.80 -24.64 -28.75
CA ASN A 306 0.65 -24.49 -28.75
C ASN A 306 1.13 -23.11 -29.25
N GLU A 307 0.56 -22.04 -28.71
CA GLU A 307 0.87 -20.66 -29.11
C GLU A 307 1.73 -19.97 -28.04
N THR A 308 3.06 -20.02 -28.22
CA THR A 308 4.07 -19.52 -27.26
C THR A 308 3.82 -18.11 -26.76
N ALA A 309 3.41 -17.19 -27.65
CA ALA A 309 3.15 -15.80 -27.32
C ALA A 309 2.01 -15.64 -26.30
N VAL A 310 0.99 -16.52 -26.34
CA VAL A 310 -0.15 -16.51 -25.42
C VAL A 310 0.17 -17.31 -24.15
N ILE A 311 0.93 -18.39 -24.27
CA ILE A 311 1.35 -19.22 -23.13
C ILE A 311 2.19 -18.41 -22.14
N ARG A 312 3.07 -17.53 -22.60
CA ARG A 312 3.93 -16.70 -21.74
C ARG A 312 3.15 -15.90 -20.67
N PRO A 313 2.26 -14.96 -21.06
CA PRO A 313 1.48 -14.20 -20.10
C PRO A 313 0.54 -15.12 -19.29
N PHE A 314 0.00 -16.18 -19.90
CA PHE A 314 -0.82 -17.16 -19.16
C PHE A 314 -0.04 -17.75 -17.98
N LEU A 315 1.16 -18.28 -18.22
CA LEU A 315 1.96 -18.92 -17.19
C LEU A 315 2.38 -17.93 -16.11
N GLN A 316 2.80 -16.72 -16.49
CA GLN A 316 3.21 -15.66 -15.56
C GLN A 316 2.10 -15.29 -14.55
N HIS A 317 0.84 -15.27 -15.00
CA HIS A 317 -0.33 -14.94 -14.19
C HIS A 317 -1.04 -16.16 -13.59
N SER A 318 -0.54 -17.38 -13.83
CA SER A 318 -1.12 -18.61 -13.28
C SER A 318 -0.48 -19.00 -11.94
N PRO A 319 -1.15 -19.84 -11.13
CA PRO A 319 -0.54 -20.42 -9.93
C PRO A 319 0.71 -21.25 -10.22
N PHE A 320 0.95 -21.67 -11.47
CA PHE A 320 2.14 -22.41 -11.87
C PHE A 320 3.41 -21.58 -11.69
N ALA A 321 3.37 -20.27 -11.93
CA ALA A 321 4.53 -19.39 -11.73
C ALA A 321 5.08 -19.47 -10.29
N ALA A 322 4.21 -19.56 -9.29
CA ALA A 322 4.60 -19.69 -7.89
C ALA A 322 5.24 -21.05 -7.55
N GLN A 323 5.06 -22.06 -8.40
CA GLN A 323 5.62 -23.41 -8.23
C GLN A 323 7.00 -23.57 -8.91
N CYS A 324 7.41 -22.60 -9.73
CA CYS A 324 8.67 -22.65 -10.48
C CYS A 324 9.88 -22.08 -9.74
N GLY A 325 9.71 -21.64 -8.48
CA GLY A 325 10.78 -21.02 -7.69
C GLY A 325 10.79 -19.49 -7.78
N LEU A 326 11.82 -18.88 -7.18
CA LEU A 326 11.91 -17.41 -7.08
C LEU A 326 12.48 -16.76 -8.34
N TRP A 327 13.23 -17.51 -9.14
CA TRP A 327 13.83 -17.03 -10.38
C TRP A 327 13.82 -18.14 -11.42
N LEU A 328 13.48 -17.80 -12.66
CA LEU A 328 13.51 -18.70 -13.80
C LEU A 328 13.64 -17.87 -15.06
N GLU A 329 14.47 -18.29 -15.99
CA GLU A 329 14.50 -17.74 -17.35
C GLU A 329 14.29 -18.89 -18.33
N SER A 330 13.19 -18.85 -19.07
CA SER A 330 12.86 -19.88 -20.06
C SER A 330 12.07 -19.31 -21.24
N PRO A 331 12.00 -20.02 -22.38
CA PRO A 331 11.23 -19.56 -23.53
C PRO A 331 9.73 -19.36 -23.29
N LEU A 332 9.16 -19.91 -22.20
CA LEU A 332 7.72 -19.84 -21.90
C LEU A 332 7.41 -19.11 -20.59
N LEU A 333 8.39 -18.94 -19.70
CA LEU A 333 8.19 -18.32 -18.40
C LEU A 333 9.49 -17.66 -17.95
N SER A 334 9.41 -16.36 -17.67
CA SER A 334 10.45 -15.60 -16.98
C SER A 334 9.90 -15.12 -15.64
N LEU A 335 10.69 -15.31 -14.58
CA LEU A 335 10.39 -14.94 -13.21
C LEU A 335 11.53 -14.09 -12.65
N ASN A 336 11.22 -12.85 -12.30
CA ASN A 336 12.09 -11.96 -11.56
C ASN A 336 11.49 -11.70 -10.18
N PRO A 337 12.18 -12.05 -9.07
CA PRO A 337 11.61 -11.92 -7.74
C PRO A 337 11.47 -10.46 -7.29
N VAL A 338 12.22 -9.51 -7.89
CA VAL A 338 12.08 -8.09 -7.58
C VAL A 338 10.82 -7.52 -8.26
N GLU A 339 10.63 -7.80 -9.55
CA GLU A 339 9.43 -7.36 -10.31
C GLU A 339 8.14 -7.97 -9.75
N ARG A 340 8.23 -9.17 -9.16
CA ARG A 340 7.12 -9.85 -8.53
C ARG A 340 6.90 -9.46 -7.06
N PHE A 341 7.75 -8.59 -6.51
CA PHE A 341 7.75 -8.20 -5.09
C PHE A 341 7.99 -9.39 -4.12
N ASP A 342 8.56 -10.49 -4.63
CA ASP A 342 8.93 -11.68 -3.85
C ASP A 342 10.30 -11.53 -3.16
N TYR A 343 11.07 -10.49 -3.49
CA TYR A 343 12.36 -10.17 -2.86
C TYR A 343 12.70 -8.67 -2.96
N GLN A 344 13.22 -8.11 -1.86
CA GLN A 344 13.88 -6.81 -1.81
C GLN A 344 15.25 -6.97 -1.14
N HIS A 345 16.27 -6.30 -1.66
CA HIS A 345 17.57 -6.22 -0.99
C HIS A 345 17.45 -5.29 0.23
N LEU A 346 18.00 -5.72 1.37
CA LEU A 346 17.90 -4.98 2.63
C LEU A 346 19.30 -4.68 3.13
N GLU A 347 19.45 -3.51 3.71
CA GLU A 347 20.71 -3.04 4.21
C GLU A 347 20.74 -3.08 5.74
N TYR A 348 21.89 -3.41 6.32
CA TYR A 348 22.09 -3.51 7.76
C TYR A 348 23.24 -2.59 8.20
N ALA A 349 22.95 -1.65 9.11
CA ALA A 349 23.94 -0.74 9.66
C ALA A 349 23.51 -0.12 11.01
N PRO A 350 24.43 0.06 11.97
CA PRO A 350 25.72 -0.62 12.07
C PRO A 350 25.48 -2.11 12.37
N LEU A 351 26.22 -3.02 11.73
CA LEU A 351 26.19 -4.42 12.13
C LEU A 351 27.33 -4.70 13.08
N VAL A 352 27.03 -4.73 14.38
CA VAL A 352 27.99 -5.12 15.40
C VAL A 352 27.95 -6.63 15.51
N ASN A 353 28.94 -7.31 14.93
CA ASN A 353 29.10 -8.73 15.16
C ASN A 353 29.77 -8.94 16.52
N PRO A 354 29.15 -9.73 17.43
CA PRO A 354 29.75 -10.03 18.72
C PRO A 354 31.10 -10.73 18.61
N ARG A 355 31.37 -11.38 17.47
CA ARG A 355 32.57 -12.20 17.21
C ARG A 355 32.90 -12.19 15.72
N ALA A 356 34.10 -11.75 15.37
CA ALA A 356 34.63 -11.83 14.01
C ALA A 356 35.15 -13.23 13.64
N HIS A 357 35.66 -13.99 14.64
CA HIS A 357 36.21 -15.32 14.41
C HIS A 357 35.19 -16.44 14.64
N GLN A 358 35.31 -17.51 13.85
CA GLN A 358 34.47 -18.70 13.97
C GLN A 358 34.69 -19.38 15.33
N VAL A 359 33.59 -19.65 16.03
CA VAL A 359 33.59 -20.44 17.27
C VAL A 359 32.74 -21.69 17.05
N GLY A 360 33.37 -22.86 17.12
CA GLY A 360 32.74 -24.15 16.82
C GLY A 360 32.92 -24.59 15.36
N ALA A 361 32.32 -25.73 15.00
CA ALA A 361 32.51 -26.37 13.71
C ALA A 361 31.93 -25.59 12.52
N HIS A 362 30.99 -24.67 12.76
CA HIS A 362 30.28 -23.93 11.71
C HIS A 362 30.25 -22.42 12.00
N ARG A 363 30.29 -21.61 10.94
CA ARG A 363 30.04 -20.18 11.01
C ARG A 363 28.55 -19.93 11.23
N THR A 364 28.21 -18.98 12.09
CA THR A 364 26.82 -18.68 12.47
C THR A 364 26.58 -17.18 12.41
N ILE A 365 25.53 -16.75 11.70
CA ILE A 365 25.06 -15.36 11.72
C ILE A 365 24.17 -15.18 12.95
N LEU A 366 24.63 -14.37 13.91
CA LEU A 366 23.95 -14.21 15.21
C LEU A 366 22.75 -13.26 15.16
N ASN A 367 22.73 -12.30 14.22
CA ASN A 367 21.58 -11.42 14.04
C ASN A 367 20.46 -12.17 13.30
N PRO A 368 19.30 -12.44 13.94
CA PRO A 368 18.26 -13.26 13.34
C PRO A 368 17.54 -12.59 12.15
N ALA A 369 17.47 -11.25 12.11
CA ALA A 369 16.88 -10.53 10.98
C ALA A 369 17.79 -10.65 9.75
N PHE A 370 19.07 -10.35 9.92
CA PHE A 370 20.06 -10.52 8.85
C PHE A 370 20.20 -11.97 8.41
N LEU A 371 20.18 -12.95 9.33
CA LEU A 371 20.20 -14.37 8.97
C LEU A 371 19.03 -14.73 8.04
N ARG A 372 17.81 -14.30 8.35
CA ARG A 372 16.63 -14.55 7.49
C ARG A 372 16.80 -13.92 6.12
N GLN A 373 17.26 -12.67 6.07
CA GLN A 373 17.47 -11.97 4.80
C GLN A 373 18.58 -12.60 3.96
N TYR A 374 19.70 -12.96 4.58
CA TYR A 374 20.80 -13.67 3.93
C TYR A 374 20.32 -15.01 3.39
N GLN A 375 19.57 -15.81 4.17
CA GLN A 375 19.00 -17.08 3.71
C GLN A 375 18.00 -16.89 2.57
N ARG A 376 17.15 -15.86 2.61
CA ARG A 376 16.23 -15.53 1.50
C ARG A 376 17.00 -15.16 0.25
N PHE A 377 18.03 -14.34 0.37
CA PHE A 377 18.91 -13.98 -0.74
C PHE A 377 19.65 -15.21 -1.32
N MET A 378 20.25 -16.05 -0.47
CA MET A 378 20.86 -17.31 -0.90
C MET A 378 19.84 -18.23 -1.58
N THR A 379 18.59 -18.22 -1.11
CA THR A 379 17.50 -18.98 -1.74
C THR A 379 17.17 -18.44 -3.11
N VAL A 380 17.20 -17.12 -3.34
CA VAL A 380 17.06 -16.53 -4.69
C VAL A 380 18.23 -16.97 -5.57
N LEU A 381 19.47 -16.82 -5.08
CA LEU A 381 20.67 -17.12 -5.87
C LEU A 381 20.76 -18.59 -6.28
N ARG A 382 20.24 -19.53 -5.47
CA ARG A 382 20.26 -20.97 -5.80
C ARG A 382 19.50 -21.31 -7.09
N TYR A 383 18.55 -20.46 -7.51
CA TYR A 383 17.78 -20.65 -8.74
C TYR A 383 18.51 -20.11 -9.97
N LYS A 384 19.54 -19.28 -9.80
CA LYS A 384 20.30 -18.69 -10.90
C LYS A 384 21.42 -19.64 -11.32
N SER A 385 21.48 -19.96 -12.61
CA SER A 385 22.59 -20.74 -13.19
C SER A 385 23.90 -19.96 -13.24
N ARG A 386 23.82 -18.63 -13.30
CA ARG A 386 24.95 -17.70 -13.26
C ARG A 386 24.56 -16.45 -12.48
N LEU A 387 25.44 -15.99 -11.60
CA LEU A 387 25.28 -14.74 -10.86
C LEU A 387 25.57 -13.54 -11.77
N SER A 388 24.75 -12.50 -11.67
CA SER A 388 25.03 -11.20 -12.29
C SER A 388 26.09 -10.41 -11.49
N ALA A 389 26.60 -9.32 -12.06
CA ALA A 389 27.49 -8.40 -11.35
C ALA A 389 26.82 -7.80 -10.10
N ALA A 390 25.52 -7.46 -10.20
CA ALA A 390 24.72 -6.96 -9.07
C ALA A 390 24.53 -8.03 -7.98
N ASP A 391 24.25 -9.29 -8.36
CA ASP A 391 24.18 -10.40 -7.39
C ASP A 391 25.52 -10.56 -6.66
N THR A 392 26.63 -10.50 -7.40
CA THR A 392 27.99 -10.67 -6.87
C THR A 392 28.37 -9.52 -5.93
N LEU A 393 27.98 -8.28 -6.26
CA LEU A 393 28.13 -7.12 -5.40
C LEU A 393 27.36 -7.27 -4.09
N ALA A 394 26.10 -7.71 -4.16
CA ALA A 394 25.27 -7.96 -2.98
C ALA A 394 25.84 -9.10 -2.10
N VAL A 395 26.43 -10.13 -2.70
CA VAL A 395 27.16 -11.18 -1.96
C VAL A 395 28.37 -10.58 -1.23
N ALA A 396 29.20 -9.79 -1.93
CA ALA A 396 30.36 -9.14 -1.31
C ALA A 396 29.97 -8.27 -0.12
N TYR A 397 28.89 -7.49 -0.25
CA TYR A 397 28.33 -6.70 0.84
C TYR A 397 27.92 -7.56 2.04
N TYR A 398 27.12 -8.61 1.84
CA TYR A 398 26.69 -9.48 2.94
C TYR A 398 27.81 -10.31 3.54
N LEU A 399 28.89 -10.59 2.80
CA LEU A 399 30.11 -11.20 3.35
C LEU A 399 30.87 -10.21 4.24
N ALA A 400 30.99 -8.95 3.81
CA ALA A 400 31.61 -7.89 4.61
C ALA A 400 30.85 -7.69 5.93
N LEU A 401 29.52 -7.70 5.89
CA LEU A 401 28.66 -7.70 7.08
C LEU A 401 28.93 -8.88 8.04
N GLN A 402 29.46 -10.00 7.58
CA GLN A 402 29.75 -11.18 8.41
C GLN A 402 31.19 -11.20 8.95
N ASP A 403 31.95 -10.11 8.79
CA ASP A 403 33.41 -10.06 9.00
C ASP A 403 34.18 -11.11 8.18
N ARG A 404 33.60 -11.59 7.08
CA ARG A 404 34.24 -12.51 6.13
C ARG A 404 35.08 -11.73 5.12
N VAL A 405 35.97 -10.88 5.64
CA VAL A 405 36.69 -9.84 4.87
C VAL A 405 37.43 -10.43 3.66
N ALA A 406 38.19 -11.51 3.84
CA ALA A 406 38.94 -12.13 2.74
C ALA A 406 38.01 -12.61 1.60
N GLU A 407 36.87 -13.22 1.94
CA GLU A 407 35.89 -13.69 0.97
C GLU A 407 35.12 -12.53 0.33
N ALA A 408 34.86 -11.47 1.11
CA ALA A 408 34.25 -10.25 0.61
C ALA A 408 35.16 -9.56 -0.42
N LEU A 409 36.47 -9.44 -0.15
CA LEU A 409 37.47 -8.91 -1.07
C LEU A 409 37.56 -9.74 -2.35
N GLU A 410 37.66 -11.07 -2.22
CA GLU A 410 37.71 -11.97 -3.38
C GLU A 410 36.45 -11.86 -4.24
N THR A 411 35.28 -11.83 -3.60
CA THR A 411 33.99 -11.71 -4.30
C THR A 411 33.84 -10.35 -4.97
N PHE A 412 34.19 -9.27 -4.25
CA PHE A 412 34.13 -7.90 -4.76
C PHE A 412 35.06 -7.70 -5.96
N GLY A 413 36.26 -8.27 -5.94
CA GLY A 413 37.22 -8.18 -7.05
C GLY A 413 36.73 -8.80 -8.38
N ARG A 414 35.64 -9.57 -8.36
CA ARG A 414 35.00 -10.12 -9.57
C ARG A 414 33.97 -9.17 -10.18
N VAL A 415 33.59 -8.11 -9.47
CA VAL A 415 32.60 -7.12 -9.90
C VAL A 415 33.31 -5.98 -10.61
N LYS A 416 32.86 -5.64 -11.82
CA LYS A 416 33.30 -4.40 -12.48
C LYS A 416 32.30 -3.29 -12.24
N ARG A 417 32.80 -2.10 -11.92
CA ARG A 417 32.00 -0.91 -11.63
C ARG A 417 31.03 -0.52 -12.75
N ASP A 418 31.42 -0.72 -14.00
CA ASP A 418 30.62 -0.40 -15.19
C ASP A 418 29.54 -1.44 -15.51
N GLU A 419 29.61 -2.64 -14.91
CA GLU A 419 28.65 -3.73 -15.07
C GLU A 419 27.51 -3.67 -14.03
N VAL A 420 27.50 -2.69 -13.11
CA VAL A 420 26.46 -2.49 -12.09
C VAL A 420 25.80 -1.11 -12.20
N ALA A 421 24.51 -1.05 -11.87
CA ALA A 421 23.76 0.22 -11.82
C ALA A 421 24.03 0.97 -10.50
N GLU A 422 24.32 0.22 -9.43
CA GLU A 422 24.52 0.65 -8.05
C GLU A 422 25.92 1.24 -7.81
N ARG A 423 26.35 2.18 -8.67
CA ARG A 423 27.71 2.73 -8.66
C ARG A 423 28.09 3.40 -7.33
N LEU A 424 27.15 4.07 -6.69
CA LEU A 424 27.36 4.72 -5.39
C LEU A 424 27.64 3.69 -4.29
N GLN A 425 26.85 2.61 -4.26
CA GLN A 425 27.00 1.51 -3.31
C GLN A 425 28.29 0.73 -3.58
N TYR A 426 28.64 0.52 -4.86
CA TYR A 426 29.92 -0.06 -5.26
C TYR A 426 31.09 0.77 -4.73
N ASP A 427 31.08 2.09 -4.96
CA ASP A 427 32.16 2.99 -4.56
C ASP A 427 32.31 3.06 -3.04
N TYR A 428 31.20 3.04 -2.31
CA TYR A 428 31.23 2.98 -0.85
C TYR A 428 31.82 1.66 -0.33
N LEU A 429 31.39 0.52 -0.89
CA LEU A 429 31.95 -0.78 -0.49
C LEU A 429 33.43 -0.90 -0.85
N ALA A 430 33.85 -0.36 -2.00
CA ALA A 430 35.26 -0.26 -2.37
C ALA A 430 36.05 0.55 -1.35
N ALA A 431 35.57 1.75 -0.98
CA ALA A 431 36.23 2.60 0.01
C ALA A 431 36.33 1.91 1.38
N TYR A 432 35.27 1.22 1.80
CA TYR A 432 35.25 0.43 3.04
C TYR A 432 36.26 -0.72 3.01
N LEU A 433 36.28 -1.50 1.93
CA LEU A 433 37.19 -2.65 1.78
C LEU A 433 38.66 -2.23 1.65
N ALA A 434 38.92 -1.05 1.11
CA ALA A 434 40.26 -0.52 0.96
C ALA A 434 41.01 -0.35 2.30
N PHE A 435 40.29 -0.04 3.40
CA PHE A 435 40.87 -0.03 4.76
C PHE A 435 41.48 -1.38 5.17
N TYR A 436 40.89 -2.50 4.73
CA TYR A 436 41.41 -3.83 5.05
C TYR A 436 42.63 -4.23 4.21
N THR A 437 42.80 -3.61 3.04
CA THR A 437 43.95 -3.83 2.16
C THR A 437 45.07 -2.82 2.38
N GLY A 438 44.82 -1.75 3.14
CA GLY A 438 45.75 -0.64 3.34
C GLY A 438 45.81 0.35 2.17
N ASP A 439 44.93 0.24 1.17
CA ASP A 439 44.85 1.19 0.04
C ASP A 439 44.07 2.46 0.43
N LEU A 440 44.67 3.23 1.36
CA LEU A 440 44.06 4.42 1.91
C LEU A 440 43.91 5.55 0.87
N GLU A 441 44.74 5.55 -0.17
CA GLU A 441 44.66 6.49 -1.29
C GLU A 441 43.39 6.24 -2.11
N GLN A 442 43.08 4.99 -2.43
CA GLN A 442 41.84 4.63 -3.11
C GLN A 442 40.60 4.99 -2.27
N ALA A 443 40.60 4.66 -0.97
CA ALA A 443 39.52 5.04 -0.06
C ALA A 443 39.29 6.55 -0.06
N ARG A 444 40.37 7.33 0.02
CA ARG A 444 40.31 8.80 0.03
C ARG A 444 39.81 9.37 -1.29
N ALA A 445 40.25 8.84 -2.42
CA ALA A 445 39.82 9.27 -3.74
C ALA A 445 38.31 9.04 -3.94
N LEU A 446 37.82 7.84 -3.60
CA LEU A 446 36.40 7.49 -3.69
C LEU A 446 35.54 8.36 -2.77
N ALA A 447 35.96 8.54 -1.52
CA ALA A 447 35.17 9.32 -0.56
C ALA A 447 35.15 10.82 -0.91
N LYS A 448 36.23 11.38 -1.45
CA LYS A 448 36.24 12.76 -1.96
C LYS A 448 35.33 12.94 -3.17
N ALA A 449 35.27 11.95 -4.07
CA ALA A 449 34.42 12.02 -5.25
C ALA A 449 32.92 12.11 -4.90
N HIS A 450 32.53 11.63 -3.71
CA HIS A 450 31.16 11.61 -3.20
C HIS A 450 30.92 12.56 -2.02
N ALA A 451 31.80 13.55 -1.81
CA ALA A 451 31.69 14.49 -0.69
C ALA A 451 30.43 15.37 -0.76
N ASP A 452 29.95 15.66 -1.97
CA ASP A 452 28.79 16.53 -2.23
C ASP A 452 27.52 15.72 -2.59
N GLU A 453 27.45 14.44 -2.19
CA GLU A 453 26.30 13.58 -2.49
C GLU A 453 24.98 14.18 -1.97
N GLY A 454 23.93 14.14 -2.80
CA GLY A 454 22.65 14.81 -2.51
C GLY A 454 21.87 14.12 -1.40
N VAL A 455 22.03 12.80 -1.27
CA VAL A 455 21.40 12.00 -0.23
C VAL A 455 22.19 12.13 1.07
N ALA A 456 21.60 12.79 2.08
CA ALA A 456 22.26 13.09 3.36
C ALA A 456 22.95 11.87 3.99
N ARG A 457 22.29 10.70 3.99
CA ARG A 457 22.84 9.45 4.52
C ARG A 457 24.13 9.00 3.82
N TRP A 458 24.22 9.13 2.50
CA TRP A 458 25.41 8.75 1.74
C TRP A 458 26.54 9.76 1.93
N ARG A 459 26.20 11.05 1.92
CA ARG A 459 27.17 12.12 2.23
C ARG A 459 27.80 11.92 3.61
N GLU A 460 27.00 11.64 4.63
CA GLU A 460 27.49 11.36 5.98
C GLU A 460 28.43 10.14 6.01
N ARG A 461 28.11 9.08 5.27
CA ARG A 461 28.93 7.88 5.18
C ARG A 461 30.29 8.11 4.54
N PHE A 462 30.35 8.82 3.41
CA PHE A 462 31.62 9.15 2.80
C PHE A 462 32.41 10.16 3.65
N ALA A 463 31.74 11.08 4.33
CA ALA A 463 32.37 11.97 5.30
C ALA A 463 32.97 11.21 6.50
N GLN A 464 32.32 10.14 6.97
CA GLN A 464 32.89 9.23 7.99
C GLN A 464 34.15 8.52 7.49
N VAL A 465 34.16 8.04 6.23
CA VAL A 465 35.37 7.46 5.61
C VAL A 465 36.51 8.50 5.60
N LEU A 466 36.24 9.74 5.21
CA LEU A 466 37.24 10.81 5.22
C LEU A 466 37.74 11.13 6.64
N ALA A 467 36.84 11.19 7.62
CA ALA A 467 37.20 11.44 9.01
C ALA A 467 38.13 10.34 9.55
N GLN A 468 37.82 9.07 9.27
CA GLN A 468 38.67 7.95 9.66
C GLN A 468 40.03 7.98 8.96
N LEU A 469 40.10 8.38 7.69
CA LEU A 469 41.36 8.54 6.97
C LEU A 469 42.21 9.71 7.50
N ASP A 470 41.58 10.79 7.96
CA ASP A 470 42.26 11.92 8.59
C ASP A 470 42.82 11.53 9.97
N GLU A 471 42.07 10.73 10.74
CA GLU A 471 42.53 10.16 12.02
C GLU A 471 43.74 9.24 11.81
N ILE A 472 43.70 8.33 10.84
CA ILE A 472 44.83 7.46 10.50
C ILE A 472 46.07 8.27 10.09
N ALA A 473 45.87 9.41 9.41
CA ALA A 473 46.95 10.32 9.01
C ALA A 473 47.50 11.18 10.17
N GLY A 474 46.97 11.05 11.38
CA GLY A 474 47.41 11.79 12.56
C GLY A 474 46.96 13.25 12.59
N ALA A 475 45.90 13.61 11.86
CA ALA A 475 45.33 14.94 11.96
C ALA A 475 44.79 15.18 13.38
N GLU A 476 45.20 16.29 14.03
CA GLU A 476 44.73 16.72 15.37
C GLU A 476 43.25 17.15 15.41
N ARG A 477 42.43 16.63 14.51
CA ARG A 477 40.97 16.74 14.62
C ARG A 477 40.52 15.62 15.54
N GLY A 478 40.58 15.86 16.85
CA GLY A 478 39.85 15.03 17.81
C GLY A 478 38.41 14.86 17.33
N ALA A 479 37.84 13.66 17.49
CA ALA A 479 36.58 13.17 16.93
C ALA A 479 35.46 14.22 16.83
N VAL A 480 35.48 15.08 15.80
CA VAL A 480 34.41 16.04 15.54
C VAL A 480 33.26 15.23 14.93
N PRO A 481 32.06 15.24 15.53
CA PRO A 481 30.94 14.49 15.00
C PRO A 481 30.60 15.02 13.61
N VAL A 482 30.60 14.12 12.62
CA VAL A 482 30.20 14.41 11.24
C VAL A 482 28.74 14.89 11.18
N ASN A 483 27.91 14.38 12.09
CA ASN A 483 26.55 14.85 12.35
C ASN A 483 26.37 15.12 13.85
N ALA A 484 26.23 16.39 14.23
CA ALA A 484 26.05 16.81 15.63
C ALA A 484 24.70 16.43 16.24
N GLU A 485 23.68 16.15 15.42
CA GLU A 485 22.36 15.66 15.88
C GLU A 485 22.36 14.14 16.10
N SER A 486 23.36 13.44 15.57
CA SER A 486 23.57 12.02 15.86
C SER A 486 24.04 11.88 17.31
N ARG A 487 23.13 11.41 18.16
CA ARG A 487 23.42 11.12 19.57
C ARG A 487 24.67 10.24 19.72
N ASP A 488 24.84 9.23 18.87
CA ASP A 488 25.95 8.28 18.99
C ASP A 488 27.29 8.94 18.64
N GLN A 489 27.34 9.76 17.60
CA GLN A 489 28.56 10.51 17.25
C GLN A 489 28.90 11.56 18.32
N ALA A 490 27.89 12.25 18.86
CA ALA A 490 28.09 13.19 19.96
C ALA A 490 28.62 12.50 21.23
N GLN A 491 28.10 11.31 21.56
CA GLN A 491 28.61 10.51 22.67
C GLN A 491 30.04 10.01 22.42
N GLY A 492 30.37 9.58 21.19
CA GLY A 492 31.73 9.17 20.82
C GLY A 492 32.74 10.32 20.94
N ALA A 493 32.38 11.52 20.48
CA ALA A 493 33.20 12.72 20.64
C ALA A 493 33.46 13.06 22.11
N LEU A 494 32.43 12.99 22.96
CA LEU A 494 32.57 13.20 24.41
C LEU A 494 33.45 12.12 25.07
N ALA A 495 33.26 10.85 24.72
CA ALA A 495 34.09 9.76 25.25
C ALA A 495 35.56 9.89 24.85
N ALA A 496 35.85 10.45 23.66
CA ALA A 496 37.22 10.74 23.23
C ALA A 496 37.91 11.82 24.09
N THR A 497 37.14 12.67 24.79
CA THR A 497 37.67 13.67 25.75
C THR A 497 37.87 13.12 27.15
N GLU A 498 37.39 11.91 27.44
CA GLU A 498 37.49 11.31 28.76
C GLU A 498 38.96 11.03 29.13
N PRO A 499 39.40 11.37 30.35
CA PRO A 499 40.72 11.01 30.84
C PRO A 499 40.86 9.50 30.95
N ALA A 500 41.90 8.94 30.34
CA ALA A 500 42.25 7.53 30.46
C ALA A 500 43.68 7.40 31.01
N LEU A 501 43.84 6.50 31.98
CA LEU A 501 45.10 6.16 32.62
C LEU A 501 45.16 4.63 32.74
N GLU A 502 46.13 4.01 32.08
CA GLU A 502 46.47 2.60 32.28
C GLU A 502 47.88 2.51 32.87
N LEU A 503 48.01 1.72 33.94
CA LEU A 503 49.28 1.49 34.63
C LEU A 503 49.61 0.00 34.56
N LEU A 504 50.74 -0.31 33.93
CA LEU A 504 51.29 -1.65 33.84
C LEU A 504 52.63 -1.70 34.59
N VAL A 505 52.80 -2.71 35.45
CA VAL A 505 54.07 -3.00 36.11
C VAL A 505 54.64 -4.28 35.54
N GLU A 506 55.69 -4.18 34.74
CA GLU A 506 56.35 -5.32 34.11
C GLU A 506 57.87 -5.24 34.30
N ALA A 507 58.48 -6.34 34.73
CA ALA A 507 59.94 -6.47 34.90
C ALA A 507 60.61 -5.32 35.69
N GLY A 508 59.94 -4.81 36.73
CA GLY A 508 60.44 -3.71 37.57
C GLY A 508 60.35 -2.33 36.93
N ARG A 509 59.62 -2.19 35.81
CA ARG A 509 59.32 -0.91 35.17
C ARG A 509 57.83 -0.61 35.26
N ILE A 510 57.51 0.67 35.43
CA ILE A 510 56.14 1.18 35.35
C ILE A 510 55.96 1.76 33.96
N ARG A 511 54.97 1.26 33.23
CA ARG A 511 54.49 1.84 31.98
C ARG A 511 53.16 2.54 32.27
N LEU A 512 53.07 3.80 31.86
CA LEU A 512 51.85 4.58 31.90
C LEU A 512 51.43 4.89 30.48
N ASP A 513 50.24 4.45 30.09
CA ASP A 513 49.59 4.88 28.87
C ASP A 513 48.47 5.86 29.26
N THR A 514 48.54 7.10 28.77
CA THR A 514 47.64 8.19 29.16
C THR A 514 46.96 8.83 27.96
N ARG A 515 45.73 9.32 28.19
CA ARG A 515 44.98 10.17 27.24
C ARG A 515 44.18 11.20 28.00
N ASN A 516 44.24 12.47 27.61
CA ASN A 516 43.55 13.58 28.29
C ASN A 516 43.83 13.70 29.80
N VAL A 517 45.02 13.27 30.25
CA VAL A 517 45.47 13.40 31.64
C VAL A 517 46.59 14.45 31.69
N ALA A 518 46.38 15.51 32.48
CA ALA A 518 47.34 16.60 32.63
C ALA A 518 48.45 16.30 33.65
N GLU A 519 48.12 15.55 34.71
CA GLU A 519 49.05 15.21 35.80
C GLU A 519 48.75 13.80 36.31
N VAL A 520 49.81 13.02 36.58
CA VAL A 520 49.73 11.69 37.19
C VAL A 520 50.65 11.67 38.41
N THR A 521 50.08 11.37 39.58
CA THR A 521 50.83 11.23 40.83
C THR A 521 50.95 9.76 41.22
N LEU A 522 52.19 9.24 41.24
CA LEU A 522 52.49 7.88 41.71
C LEU A 522 52.89 7.93 43.18
N ASN A 523 52.04 7.38 44.05
CA ASN A 523 52.32 7.26 45.49
C ASN A 523 52.74 5.83 45.82
N PHE A 524 53.90 5.67 46.45
CA PHE A 524 54.41 4.37 46.88
C PHE A 524 54.15 4.19 48.38
N TYR A 525 53.46 3.12 48.73
CA TYR A 525 53.18 2.76 50.12
C TYR A 525 53.88 1.45 50.47
N PRO A 526 54.64 1.37 51.57
CA PRO A 526 55.14 0.10 52.08
C PRO A 526 53.96 -0.76 52.51
N MET A 527 53.83 -1.94 51.92
CA MET A 527 52.74 -2.87 52.20
C MET A 527 53.28 -4.03 53.03
N ASP A 528 52.73 -4.21 54.24
CA ASP A 528 53.02 -5.37 55.09
C ASP A 528 52.17 -6.56 54.62
N ILE A 529 52.82 -7.49 53.93
CA ILE A 529 52.20 -8.60 53.23
C ILE A 529 51.58 -9.61 54.23
N GLU A 530 52.15 -9.73 55.44
CA GLU A 530 51.69 -10.70 56.45
C GLU A 530 50.34 -10.29 57.06
N LEU A 531 50.14 -9.00 57.32
CA LEU A 531 48.88 -8.47 57.85
C LEU A 531 47.72 -8.54 56.83
N LEU A 532 48.03 -8.38 55.54
CA LEU A 532 47.06 -8.46 54.44
C LEU A 532 46.55 -9.88 54.20
N PHE A 533 47.46 -10.86 54.19
CA PHE A 533 47.10 -12.29 54.13
C PHE A 533 46.27 -12.75 55.33
N SER A 534 46.53 -12.18 56.51
CA SER A 534 45.82 -12.53 57.75
C SER A 534 44.39 -11.99 57.82
N ARG A 535 44.12 -10.85 57.14
CA ARG A 535 42.80 -10.19 57.18
C ARG A 535 41.91 -10.52 55.97
N ASN A 536 42.47 -10.86 54.83
CA ASN A 536 41.73 -11.30 53.65
C ASN A 536 42.52 -12.39 52.89
N PRO A 537 42.43 -13.67 53.31
CA PRO A 537 43.27 -14.75 52.78
C PRO A 537 42.98 -15.16 51.33
N PHE A 538 42.01 -14.55 50.64
CA PHE A 538 41.58 -14.94 49.29
C PHE A 538 41.39 -13.77 48.30
N LEU A 539 42.07 -12.64 48.48
CA LEU A 539 42.11 -11.62 47.42
C LEU A 539 42.95 -12.15 46.24
N GLN A 540 42.26 -12.51 45.15
CA GLN A 540 42.84 -12.56 43.79
C GLN A 540 42.79 -11.18 43.16
#